data_AF-A0AAW2LR18-F1
#
_entry.id   AF-A0AAW2LR18-F1
#
_cell.length_a   1.000
_cell.length_b   1.000
_cell.length_c   1.000
_cell.angle_alpha   90.00
_cell.angle_beta   90.00
_cell.angle_gamma   90.00
#
_symmetry.space_group_name_H-M   'P 1'
#
loop_
_entity.id
_entity.type
_entity.pdbx_description
1 polymer ?
#
loop_
_entity_poly.entity_id
_entity_poly.type
_entity_poly.pdbx_seq_one_letter_code
_entity_poly.pdbx_strand_id
1 'polypeptide(L)'
;MGLPPGLFPREVKSYNFSGSGLLQVFLDGPCLAKFDTMALYESELRANLTYGSLTGVQGLSQEELFLWLPVKDITVDDPGSGLIVIDIGVAHKQLSLSLFEDPPHCTASSE
;
A
#
# COMPACT_ATOMS: atom_id res chain seq x y z
N MET A 1 11.82 -10.27 5.58
CA MET A 1 10.64 -9.39 5.49
C MET A 1 11.09 -8.03 5.96
N GLY A 2 11.06 -7.02 5.08
CA GLY A 2 11.64 -5.69 5.32
C GLY A 2 10.67 -4.57 4.96
N LEU A 3 9.37 -4.87 4.99
CA LEU A 3 8.28 -3.92 4.75
C LEU A 3 7.55 -3.67 6.06
N PRO A 4 7.08 -2.44 6.31
CA PRO A 4 6.35 -2.13 7.54
C PRO A 4 5.00 -2.88 7.57
N PRO A 5 4.55 -3.31 8.77
CA PRO A 5 3.35 -4.14 8.92
C PRO A 5 2.05 -3.41 8.57
N GLY A 6 2.04 -2.07 8.61
CA GLY A 6 0.87 -1.23 8.37
C GLY A 6 0.66 -0.77 6.92
N LEU A 7 1.27 -1.41 5.92
CA LEU A 7 1.04 -1.06 4.50
C LEU A 7 -0.40 -1.33 4.02
N PHE A 8 -1.07 -2.26 4.68
CA PHE A 8 -2.44 -2.66 4.34
C PHE A 8 -3.37 -2.29 5.49
N PRO A 9 -4.64 -1.96 5.18
CA PRO A 9 -5.64 -1.68 6.20
C PRO A 9 -5.95 -2.93 7.03
N ARG A 10 -6.50 -2.74 8.23
CA ARG A 10 -6.85 -3.84 9.15
C ARG A 10 -7.94 -4.76 8.62
N GLU A 11 -8.80 -4.25 7.74
CA GLU A 11 -9.95 -4.95 7.16
C GLU A 11 -9.57 -5.92 6.02
N VAL A 12 -8.28 -6.21 5.84
CA VAL A 12 -7.88 -7.30 4.94
C VAL A 12 -8.45 -8.62 5.44
N LYS A 13 -9.18 -9.29 4.56
CA LYS A 13 -9.82 -10.59 4.80
C LYS A 13 -8.83 -11.73 4.68
N SER A 14 -8.02 -11.73 3.63
CA SER A 14 -7.06 -12.78 3.38
C SER A 14 -5.92 -12.33 2.47
N TYR A 15 -4.80 -13.05 2.61
CA TYR A 15 -3.62 -12.91 1.77
C TYR A 15 -3.40 -14.23 1.04
N ASN A 16 -3.08 -14.16 -0.25
CA ASN A 16 -2.61 -15.29 -1.03
C ASN A 16 -1.20 -14.96 -1.54
N PHE A 17 -0.24 -15.82 -1.24
CA PHE A 17 1.12 -15.66 -1.73
C PHE A 17 1.50 -16.91 -2.54
N SER A 18 1.81 -16.68 -3.81
CA SER A 18 2.25 -17.71 -4.73
C SER A 18 3.77 -17.86 -4.68
N GLY A 19 4.29 -19.08 -4.91
CA GLY A 19 5.74 -19.35 -4.97
C GLY A 19 6.50 -18.58 -6.07
N SER A 20 5.78 -17.90 -6.97
CA SER A 20 6.34 -16.99 -7.98
C SER A 20 6.68 -15.59 -7.46
N GLY A 21 6.35 -15.26 -6.20
CA GLY A 21 6.48 -13.91 -5.63
C GLY A 21 5.21 -13.07 -5.70
N LEU A 22 4.16 -13.55 -6.39
CA LEU A 22 2.90 -12.83 -6.48
C LEU A 22 2.14 -12.87 -5.13
N LEU A 23 1.90 -11.69 -4.58
CA LEU A 23 1.03 -11.43 -3.44
C LEU A 23 -0.32 -10.90 -3.95
N GLN A 24 -1.39 -11.51 -3.48
CA GLN A 24 -2.76 -11.04 -3.64
C GLN A 24 -3.36 -10.77 -2.27
N VAL A 25 -4.01 -9.64 -2.14
CA VAL A 25 -4.65 -9.18 -0.91
C VAL A 25 -6.13 -8.98 -1.20
N PHE A 26 -6.98 -9.58 -0.38
CA PHE A 26 -8.43 -9.56 -0.56
C PHE A 26 -9.08 -8.82 0.59
N LEU A 27 -9.93 -7.84 0.25
CA LEU A 27 -10.77 -7.09 1.17
C LEU A 27 -12.24 -7.43 0.90
N ASP A 28 -13.13 -7.20 1.87
CA ASP A 28 -14.58 -7.42 1.68
C ASP A 28 -15.21 -6.42 0.68
N GLY A 29 -14.56 -5.29 0.43
CA GLY A 29 -14.97 -4.28 -0.54
C GLY A 29 -13.86 -3.23 -0.73
N PRO A 30 -14.07 -2.23 -1.61
CA PRO A 30 -13.17 -1.10 -1.72
C PRO A 30 -13.07 -0.36 -0.39
N CYS A 31 -11.85 0.03 -0.02
CA CYS A 31 -11.54 0.63 1.26
C CYS A 31 -10.76 1.93 1.06
N LEU A 32 -11.24 2.99 1.68
CA LEU A 32 -10.46 4.22 1.83
C LEU A 32 -9.73 4.18 3.17
N ALA A 33 -8.43 4.44 3.18
CA ALA A 33 -7.64 4.54 4.38
C ALA A 33 -6.80 5.82 4.33
N LYS A 34 -6.62 6.48 5.47
CA LYS A 34 -5.84 7.71 5.57
C LYS A 34 -4.47 7.42 6.17
N PHE A 35 -3.42 7.75 5.42
CA PHE A 35 -2.04 7.83 5.92
C PHE A 35 -1.62 9.30 5.95
N ASP A 36 -0.62 9.66 5.14
CA ASP A 36 -0.30 11.06 4.81
C ASP A 36 -1.39 11.68 3.93
N THR A 37 -1.77 10.97 2.85
CA THR A 37 -2.93 11.29 2.00
C THR A 37 -3.94 10.14 2.01
N MET A 38 -5.10 10.34 1.39
CA MET A 38 -6.09 9.27 1.23
C MET A 38 -5.56 8.20 0.27
N ALA A 39 -5.68 6.94 0.65
CA ALA A 39 -5.36 5.79 -0.16
C ALA A 39 -6.62 4.96 -0.39
N LEU A 40 -6.91 4.67 -1.65
CA LEU A 40 -8.00 3.82 -2.09
C LEU A 40 -7.45 2.43 -2.42
N TYR A 41 -7.92 1.44 -1.68
CA TYR A 41 -7.70 0.02 -1.90
C TYR A 41 -8.93 -0.55 -2.60
N GLU A 42 -8.72 -1.26 -3.70
CA GLU A 42 -9.76 -2.06 -4.32
C GLU A 42 -10.00 -3.36 -3.52
N SER A 43 -11.10 -4.07 -3.79
CA SER A 43 -11.41 -5.33 -3.12
C SER A 43 -10.36 -6.42 -3.36
N GLU A 44 -9.65 -6.35 -4.49
CA GLU A 44 -8.51 -7.21 -4.79
C GLU A 44 -7.30 -6.35 -5.14
N LEU A 45 -6.22 -6.55 -4.41
CA LEU A 45 -4.92 -5.93 -4.67
C LEU A 45 -3.93 -6.99 -5.07
N ARG A 46 -3.11 -6.70 -6.08
CA ARG A 46 -2.06 -7.61 -6.58
C ARG A 46 -0.73 -6.89 -6.60
N ALA A 47 0.33 -7.55 -6.16
CA ALA A 47 1.67 -7.03 -6.19
C ALA A 47 2.70 -8.17 -6.20
N ASN A 48 3.90 -7.92 -6.70
CA ASN A 48 5.02 -8.83 -6.57
C ASN A 48 5.80 -8.49 -5.32
N LEU A 49 5.80 -9.39 -4.34
CA LEU A 49 6.44 -9.20 -3.05
C LEU A 49 7.87 -9.72 -3.11
N THR A 50 8.82 -8.81 -2.93
CA THR A 50 10.24 -9.10 -2.78
C THR A 50 10.75 -8.59 -1.43
N TYR A 51 12.03 -8.82 -1.13
CA TYR A 51 12.60 -8.36 0.14
C TYR A 51 12.64 -6.82 0.16
N GLY A 52 11.82 -6.21 1.04
CA GLY A 52 11.79 -4.76 1.21
C GLY A 52 11.05 -4.00 0.12
N SER A 53 10.32 -4.71 -0.76
CA SER A 53 9.71 -4.11 -1.94
C SER A 53 8.42 -4.83 -2.36
N LEU A 54 7.42 -4.04 -2.77
CA LEU A 54 6.23 -4.46 -3.49
C LEU A 54 6.28 -3.81 -4.86
N THR A 55 6.31 -4.60 -5.93
CA THR A 55 6.33 -4.07 -7.30
C THR A 55 5.13 -4.48 -8.13
N GLY A 56 4.82 -3.69 -9.16
CA GLY A 56 3.70 -3.98 -10.05
C GLY A 56 2.36 -4.01 -9.31
N VAL A 57 2.20 -3.11 -8.34
CA VAL A 57 1.00 -2.95 -7.52
C VAL A 57 -0.19 -2.59 -8.42
N GLN A 58 -1.31 -3.27 -8.19
CA GLN A 58 -2.60 -3.08 -8.83
C GLN A 58 -3.69 -3.08 -7.76
N GLY A 59 -4.72 -2.25 -7.94
CA GLY A 59 -5.78 -2.11 -6.94
C GLY A 59 -5.43 -1.21 -5.75
N LEU A 60 -4.41 -0.35 -5.90
CA LEU A 60 -4.05 0.69 -4.93
C LEU A 60 -3.85 2.02 -5.64
N SER A 61 -4.53 3.05 -5.17
CA SER A 61 -4.36 4.43 -5.63
C SER A 61 -4.23 5.38 -4.45
N GLN A 62 -3.47 6.45 -4.61
CA GLN A 62 -3.36 7.52 -3.61
C GLN A 62 -3.92 8.83 -4.18
N GLU A 63 -4.53 9.62 -3.33
CA GLU A 63 -4.95 10.98 -3.66
C GLU A 63 -3.74 11.92 -3.62
N GLU A 64 -3.55 12.65 -4.71
CA GLU A 64 -2.52 13.67 -4.86
C GLU A 64 -3.07 14.83 -5.71
N LEU A 65 -2.94 16.07 -5.21
CA LEU A 65 -3.49 17.26 -5.86
C LEU A 65 -4.92 17.08 -6.42
N PHE A 66 -5.80 16.42 -5.65
CA PHE A 66 -7.19 16.10 -5.99
C PHE A 66 -7.39 15.04 -7.09
N LEU A 67 -6.34 14.32 -7.48
CA LEU A 67 -6.39 13.22 -8.43
C LEU A 67 -6.05 11.91 -7.75
N TRP A 68 -6.71 10.83 -8.17
CA TRP A 68 -6.33 9.47 -7.78
C TRP A 68 -5.23 8.97 -8.70
N LEU A 69 -4.03 8.81 -8.16
CA LEU A 69 -2.87 8.31 -8.88
C LEU A 69 -2.57 6.86 -8.48
N PRO A 70 -2.32 5.97 -9.44
CA PRO A 70 -2.08 4.56 -9.14
C PRO A 70 -0.73 4.39 -8.46
N VAL A 71 -0.69 3.63 -7.36
CA VAL A 71 0.56 3.19 -6.77
C VAL A 71 1.09 2.03 -7.60
N LYS A 72 2.35 2.14 -8.05
CA LYS A 72 3.02 1.15 -8.89
C LYS A 72 3.99 0.30 -8.07
N ASP A 73 4.82 0.94 -7.26
CA ASP A 73 5.85 0.26 -6.49
C ASP A 73 5.97 0.90 -5.10
N ILE A 74 6.31 0.10 -4.09
CA ILE A 74 6.60 0.54 -2.72
C ILE A 74 7.90 -0.13 -2.28
N THR A 75 8.93 0.65 -1.96
CA THR A 75 10.26 0.13 -1.63
C THR A 75 10.84 0.80 -0.39
N VAL A 76 11.58 0.03 0.40
CA VAL A 76 12.39 0.52 1.53
C VAL A 76 13.84 0.51 1.09
N ASP A 77 14.33 1.64 0.56
CA ASP A 77 15.68 1.74 -0.03
C ASP A 77 16.80 1.62 1.01
N ASP A 78 16.59 2.15 2.21
CA ASP A 78 17.54 2.06 3.32
C ASP A 78 16.80 1.79 4.64
N PRO A 79 16.96 0.60 5.26
CA PRO A 79 16.26 0.24 6.49
C PRO A 79 16.69 1.08 7.71
N GLY A 80 17.81 1.82 7.65
CA GLY A 80 18.25 2.75 8.69
C GLY A 80 17.69 4.16 8.54
N SER A 81 17.26 4.55 7.34
CA SER A 81 16.76 5.89 7.02
C SER A 81 15.39 6.19 7.62
N GLY A 82 14.61 5.15 7.93
CA GLY A 82 13.25 5.34 8.41
C GLY A 82 12.25 5.73 7.33
N LEU A 83 12.59 5.61 6.04
CA LEU A 83 11.76 6.08 4.93
C LEU A 83 11.31 4.95 3.99
N ILE A 84 10.14 5.15 3.37
CA ILE A 84 9.66 4.36 2.25
C ILE A 84 9.49 5.24 1.01
N VAL A 85 9.73 4.66 -0.15
CA VAL A 85 9.53 5.29 -1.44
C VAL A 85 8.31 4.65 -2.11
N ILE A 86 7.36 5.47 -2.51
CA ILE A 86 6.16 5.08 -3.25
C ILE A 86 6.24 5.65 -4.65
N ASP A 87 6.20 4.79 -5.67
CA ASP A 87 6.05 5.19 -7.06
C ASP A 87 4.55 5.34 -7.39
N ILE A 88 4.13 6.54 -7.78
CA ILE A 88 2.75 6.86 -8.18
C ILE A 88 2.60 7.00 -9.71
N GLY A 89 3.55 6.43 -10.47
CA GLY A 89 3.65 6.41 -11.93
C GLY A 89 4.17 7.72 -12.55
N VAL A 90 3.79 8.87 -12.00
CA VAL A 90 4.20 10.20 -12.49
C VAL A 90 5.30 10.84 -11.65
N ALA A 91 5.48 10.38 -10.41
CA ALA A 91 6.45 10.88 -9.45
C ALA A 91 6.77 9.80 -8.40
N HIS A 92 7.78 10.07 -7.59
CA HIS A 92 8.10 9.26 -6.41
C HIS A 92 7.82 10.07 -5.15
N LYS A 93 7.12 9.46 -4.19
CA LYS A 93 6.79 10.04 -2.89
C LYS A 93 7.63 9.37 -1.82
N GLN A 94 8.21 10.16 -0.93
CA GLN A 94 8.95 9.67 0.23
C GLN A 94 8.11 9.87 1.48
N LEU A 95 7.88 8.80 2.23
CA LEU A 95 7.08 8.80 3.44
C LEU A 95 7.87 8.18 4.59
N SER A 96 7.54 8.57 5.82
CA SER A 96 8.14 7.97 7.01
C SER A 96 7.58 6.56 7.25
N LEU A 97 8.46 5.61 7.57
CA LEU A 97 8.10 4.26 8.02
C LEU A 97 7.15 4.29 9.23
N SER A 98 7.27 5.31 10.08
CA SER A 98 6.40 5.50 11.26
C SER A 98 4.93 5.65 10.91
N LEU A 99 4.59 6.12 9.69
CA LEU A 99 3.19 6.19 9.23
C LEU A 99 2.57 4.81 8.99
N PHE A 100 3.40 3.77 8.88
CA PHE A 100 3.02 2.40 8.56
C PHE A 100 3.35 1.44 9.72
N GLU A 101 3.64 1.95 10.91
CA GLU A 101 3.82 1.10 12.11
C GLU A 101 2.49 0.51 12.57
N ASP A 102 1.42 1.31 12.54
CA ASP A 102 0.07 0.89 12.88
C ASP A 102 -0.80 0.82 11.61
N PRO A 103 -1.40 -0.34 11.29
CA PRO A 103 -2.27 -0.45 10.13
C PRO A 103 -3.52 0.41 10.33
N PRO A 104 -3.88 1.29 9.38
CA PRO A 104 -5.06 2.11 9.52
C PRO A 104 -6.34 1.28 9.39
N HIS A 105 -7.42 1.82 9.92
CA HIS A 105 -8.76 1.33 9.63
C HIS A 105 -9.28 1.94 8.33
N CYS A 106 -10.08 1.17 7.60
CA CYS A 106 -10.90 1.70 6.53
C CYS A 106 -11.82 2.80 7.10
N THR A 107 -11.68 4.01 6.60
CA THR A 107 -12.71 5.03 6.75
C THR A 107 -13.91 4.53 5.96
N ALA A 108 -14.96 4.10 6.67
CA ALA A 108 -16.25 3.91 6.05
C ALA A 108 -16.61 5.22 5.36
N SER A 109 -16.82 5.18 4.04
CA SER A 109 -17.62 6.18 3.37
C SER A 109 -19.03 6.02 3.94
N SER A 110 -19.26 6.61 5.11
CA SER A 110 -20.59 6.80 5.65
C SER A 110 -21.26 7.83 4.76
N GLU A 111 -22.03 7.34 3.80
CA GLU A 111 -23.17 8.05 3.25
C GLU A 111 -24.37 7.10 3.16
#